data_AF-A0A8J7U1X8-F1
#
_entry.id   AF-A0A8J7U1X8-F1
#
_cell.length_a   1.000
_cell.length_b   1.000
_cell.length_c   1.000
_cell.angle_alpha   90.00
_cell.angle_beta   90.00
_cell.angle_gamma   90.00
#
_symmetry.space_group_name_H-M   'P 1'
#
loop_
_entity.id
_entity.type
_entity.pdbx_description
1 polymer ?
#
loop_
_entity_poly.entity_id
_entity_poly.type
_entity_poly.pdbx_seq_one_letter_code
_entity_poly.pdbx_strand_id
1 'polypeptide(L)'
;MQLKRTLVWLLICTTVVVGYAFERDIRAYFSGRDRFDLSRLAFTDTLGNTARLEKGYRGYVVFYSDYSGCGVCLSKLMELQGFSVIYEDIAIVSILNEKNDWRQFREQLLEYGIPGEVLHDPHANLGKKLALSPHPQLLFFDRHQNLVAMVPMTVRHEQLWKQIHIYAGEL
;
A
#
# COMPACT_ATOMS: atom_id res chain seq x y z
N MET A 1 -15.33 41.92 4.55
CA MET A 1 -14.94 40.70 5.32
C MET A 1 -15.69 39.41 4.92
N GLN A 2 -16.68 39.44 4.02
CA GLN A 2 -17.49 38.24 3.68
C GLN A 2 -16.89 37.32 2.59
N LEU A 3 -16.10 37.84 1.63
CA LEU A 3 -15.57 37.04 0.51
C LEU A 3 -14.62 35.90 0.92
N LYS A 4 -13.88 36.06 2.03
CA LYS A 4 -12.92 35.03 2.49
C LYS A 4 -13.61 33.77 3.02
N ARG A 5 -14.83 33.89 3.57
CA ARG A 5 -15.57 32.73 4.11
C ARG A 5 -16.17 31.86 3.01
N THR A 6 -16.68 32.46 1.94
CA THR A 6 -17.29 31.72 0.83
C THR A 6 -16.28 30.87 0.05
N LEU A 7 -15.07 31.38 -0.17
CA LEU A 7 -13.98 30.64 -0.84
C LEU A 7 -13.50 29.44 -0.02
N VAL A 8 -13.44 29.57 1.32
CA VAL A 8 -13.05 28.47 2.21
C VAL A 8 -14.09 27.35 2.20
N TRP A 9 -15.39 27.68 2.20
CA TRP A 9 -16.45 26.68 2.07
C TRP A 9 -16.45 25.98 0.72
N LEU A 10 -16.22 26.72 -0.38
CA LEU A 10 -16.13 26.11 -1.71
C LEU A 10 -14.97 25.11 -1.80
N LEU A 11 -13.80 25.48 -1.28
CA LEU A 11 -12.61 24.62 -1.23
C LEU A 11 -12.88 23.35 -0.43
N ILE A 12 -13.43 23.46 0.79
CA ILE A 12 -13.74 22.29 1.65
C ILE A 12 -14.75 21.36 0.98
N CYS A 13 -15.81 21.90 0.36
CA CYS A 13 -16.80 21.09 -0.34
C CYS A 13 -16.18 20.35 -1.53
N THR A 14 -15.32 20.99 -2.32
CA THR A 14 -14.65 20.30 -3.44
C THR A 14 -13.69 19.21 -2.98
N THR A 15 -12.88 19.40 -1.93
CA THR A 15 -11.96 18.34 -1.47
C THR A 15 -12.70 17.13 -0.89
N VAL A 16 -13.82 17.36 -0.18
CA VAL A 16 -14.64 16.27 0.36
C VAL A 16 -15.33 15.49 -0.76
N VAL A 17 -15.87 16.18 -1.77
CA VAL A 17 -16.55 15.54 -2.90
C VAL A 17 -15.57 14.74 -3.76
N VAL A 18 -14.35 15.24 -4.00
CA VAL A 18 -13.31 14.51 -4.76
C VAL A 18 -12.84 13.27 -4.00
N GLY A 19 -12.67 13.35 -2.68
CA GLY A 19 -12.32 12.19 -1.85
C GLY A 19 -13.40 11.09 -1.86
N TYR A 20 -14.67 11.49 -1.75
CA TYR A 20 -15.81 10.56 -1.75
C TYR A 20 -16.03 9.90 -3.12
N ALA A 21 -15.86 10.65 -4.21
CA ALA A 21 -15.96 10.11 -5.57
C ALA A 21 -14.86 9.08 -5.85
N PHE A 22 -13.63 9.35 -5.40
CA PHE A 22 -12.50 8.43 -5.56
C PHE A 22 -12.68 7.12 -4.77
N GLU A 23 -13.19 7.19 -3.52
CA GLU A 23 -13.50 5.99 -2.71
C GLU A 23 -14.61 5.13 -3.34
N ARG A 24 -15.66 5.76 -3.89
CA ARG A 24 -16.76 5.03 -4.54
C ARG A 24 -16.32 4.37 -5.84
N ASP A 25 -15.52 5.06 -6.66
CA ASP A 25 -15.05 4.52 -7.93
C ASP A 25 -14.09 3.34 -7.73
N ILE A 26 -13.24 3.34 -6.70
CA ILE A 26 -12.39 2.18 -6.37
C ILE A 26 -13.25 0.97 -5.99
N ARG A 27 -14.21 1.11 -5.07
CA ARG A 27 -15.10 -0.01 -4.70
C ARG A 27 -15.87 -0.56 -5.90
N ALA A 28 -16.42 0.33 -6.74
CA ALA A 28 -17.16 -0.06 -7.93
C ALA A 28 -16.26 -0.78 -8.96
N TYR A 29 -15.02 -0.31 -9.15
CA TYR A 29 -14.05 -0.89 -10.09
C TYR A 29 -13.68 -2.34 -9.73
N PHE A 30 -13.64 -2.69 -8.44
CA PHE A 30 -13.26 -4.03 -7.97
C PHE A 30 -14.44 -4.96 -7.66
N SER A 31 -15.65 -4.43 -7.48
CA SER A 31 -16.85 -5.27 -7.28
C SER A 31 -17.24 -6.11 -8.51
N GLY A 32 -16.74 -5.75 -9.70
CA GLY A 32 -17.10 -6.39 -10.98
C GLY A 32 -15.96 -7.02 -11.79
N ARG A 33 -14.68 -6.89 -11.38
CA ARG A 33 -13.54 -7.57 -12.01
C ARG A 33 -13.14 -8.81 -11.22
N ASP A 34 -12.58 -9.79 -11.92
CA ASP A 34 -12.01 -11.02 -11.36
C ASP A 34 -11.25 -10.71 -10.07
N ARG A 35 -11.67 -11.34 -8.97
CA ARG A 35 -11.04 -11.19 -7.66
C ARG A 35 -9.56 -11.55 -7.79
N PHE A 36 -8.70 -10.56 -7.59
CA PHE A 36 -7.26 -10.78 -7.64
C PHE A 36 -6.80 -11.45 -6.34
N ASP A 37 -6.41 -12.72 -6.45
CA ASP A 37 -5.94 -13.57 -5.35
C ASP A 37 -4.40 -13.47 -5.22
N LEU A 38 -3.95 -12.84 -4.13
CA LEU A 38 -2.54 -12.58 -3.86
C LEU A 38 -1.72 -13.86 -3.60
N SER A 39 -2.33 -14.94 -3.10
CA SER A 39 -1.66 -16.20 -2.71
C SER A 39 -1.02 -16.94 -3.89
N ARG A 40 -1.43 -16.58 -5.11
CA ARG A 40 -0.93 -17.15 -6.37
C ARG A 40 0.36 -16.51 -6.84
N LEU A 41 0.78 -15.40 -6.26
CA LEU A 41 2.05 -14.77 -6.57
C LEU A 41 3.18 -15.37 -5.73
N ALA A 42 4.31 -15.58 -6.38
CA ALA A 42 5.56 -15.93 -5.72
C ALA A 42 6.45 -14.69 -5.66
N PHE A 43 7.02 -14.47 -4.49
CA PHE A 43 7.95 -13.38 -4.21
C PHE A 43 9.28 -13.96 -3.72
N THR A 44 10.28 -13.11 -3.58
CA THR A 44 11.54 -13.48 -2.93
C THR A 44 11.63 -12.78 -1.58
N ASP A 45 11.88 -13.52 -0.50
CA ASP A 45 12.09 -12.93 0.84
C ASP A 45 13.46 -12.27 0.98
N THR A 46 13.71 -11.64 2.14
CA THR A 46 15.00 -11.03 2.47
C THR A 46 16.15 -12.03 2.55
N LEU A 47 15.89 -13.33 2.72
CA LEU A 47 16.91 -14.38 2.73
C LEU A 47 17.20 -14.94 1.33
N GLY A 48 16.44 -14.53 0.31
CA GLY A 48 16.56 -15.01 -1.06
C GLY A 48 15.72 -16.25 -1.36
N ASN A 49 14.87 -16.70 -0.43
CA ASN A 49 13.98 -17.83 -0.66
C ASN A 49 12.71 -17.38 -1.40
N THR A 50 12.06 -18.33 -2.08
CA THR A 50 10.71 -18.09 -2.58
C THR A 50 9.74 -18.02 -1.42
N ALA A 51 9.03 -16.90 -1.31
CA ALA A 51 7.98 -16.67 -0.33
C ALA A 51 6.63 -16.48 -1.03
N ARG A 52 5.58 -16.89 -0.32
CA ARG A 52 4.20 -16.59 -0.66
C ARG A 52 3.54 -16.04 0.58
N LEU A 53 2.56 -15.17 0.39
CA LEU A 53 1.76 -14.69 1.51
C LEU A 53 0.84 -15.81 1.98
N GLU A 54 1.24 -16.47 3.07
CA GLU A 54 0.51 -17.58 3.67
C GLU A 54 -0.74 -17.09 4.40
N LYS A 55 -1.81 -17.89 4.38
CA LYS A 55 -3.07 -17.58 5.05
C LYS A 55 -2.89 -17.62 6.57
N GLY A 56 -3.34 -16.59 7.27
CA GLY A 56 -3.25 -16.54 8.74
C GLY A 56 -3.63 -15.18 9.34
N TYR A 57 -3.47 -14.11 8.56
CA TYR A 57 -3.84 -12.76 8.96
C TYR A 57 -5.30 -12.45 8.64
N ARG A 58 -5.88 -11.52 9.39
CA ARG A 58 -7.21 -10.97 9.13
C ARG A 58 -7.24 -10.18 7.81
N GLY A 59 -6.10 -9.64 7.40
CA GLY A 59 -5.91 -9.07 6.08
C GLY A 59 -4.46 -8.66 5.86
N TYR A 60 -4.18 -8.10 4.69
CA TYR A 60 -2.84 -7.63 4.33
C TYR A 60 -2.92 -6.18 3.88
N VAL A 61 -1.99 -5.37 4.39
CA VAL A 61 -1.70 -4.05 3.86
C VAL A 61 -0.37 -4.16 3.13
N VAL A 62 -0.44 -4.14 1.80
CA VAL A 62 0.72 -4.28 0.95
C VAL A 62 1.18 -2.90 0.51
N PHE A 63 2.39 -2.53 0.88
CA PHE A 63 3.11 -1.38 0.33
C PHE A 63 3.82 -1.79 -0.94
N TYR A 64 3.32 -1.35 -2.09
CA TYR A 64 3.93 -1.61 -3.38
C TYR A 64 4.73 -0.40 -3.87
N SER A 65 6.02 -0.59 -4.12
CA SER A 65 6.86 0.48 -4.65
C SER A 65 7.90 -0.02 -5.66
N ASP A 66 8.26 0.85 -6.59
CA ASP A 66 9.37 0.65 -7.53
C ASP A 66 10.60 1.28 -6.88
N TYR A 67 11.40 0.49 -6.17
CA TYR A 67 12.51 1.06 -5.38
C TYR A 67 13.79 1.08 -6.20
N SER A 68 14.08 2.21 -6.83
CA SER A 68 15.43 2.60 -7.17
C SER A 68 15.69 4.04 -6.68
N GLY A 69 16.10 4.19 -5.42
CA GLY A 69 16.47 5.50 -4.85
C GLY A 69 15.30 6.47 -4.60
N CYS A 70 14.07 5.97 -4.52
CA CYS A 70 12.89 6.77 -4.25
C CYS A 70 12.85 7.19 -2.76
N GLY A 71 13.29 8.41 -2.44
CA GLY A 71 13.29 8.93 -1.06
C GLY A 71 11.89 8.98 -0.42
N VAL A 72 10.85 9.24 -1.21
CA VAL A 72 9.45 9.16 -0.76
C VAL A 72 9.08 7.74 -0.36
N CYS A 73 9.54 6.74 -1.12
CA CYS A 73 9.24 5.33 -0.86
C CYS A 73 9.87 4.87 0.45
N LEU A 74 11.13 5.25 0.72
CA LEU A 74 11.81 4.95 1.99
C LEU A 74 11.12 5.63 3.19
N SER A 75 10.82 6.93 3.07
CA SER A 75 10.13 7.68 4.13
C SER A 75 8.76 7.08 4.45
N LYS A 76 8.01 6.67 3.44
CA LYS A 76 6.70 6.03 3.63
C LYS A 76 6.79 4.62 4.18
N LEU A 77 7.81 3.86 3.80
CA LEU A 77 8.07 2.55 4.37
C LEU A 77 8.30 2.64 5.88
N MET A 78 9.09 3.63 6.34
CA MET A 78 9.30 3.87 7.77
C MET A 78 8.01 4.27 8.50
N GLU A 79 7.18 5.13 7.91
CA GLU A 79 5.87 5.49 8.48
C GLU A 79 5.00 4.23 8.67
N LEU A 80 5.02 3.31 7.71
CA LEU A 80 4.21 2.08 7.72
C LEU A 80 4.63 1.09 8.81
N GLN A 81 5.90 1.09 9.21
CA GLN A 81 6.36 0.25 10.33
C GLN A 81 5.70 0.64 11.66
N GLY A 82 5.31 1.90 11.84
CA GLY A 82 4.54 2.30 13.03
C GLY A 82 3.18 1.61 13.13
N PHE A 83 2.62 1.17 11.99
CA PHE A 83 1.30 0.54 11.95
C PHE A 83 1.34 -0.95 12.30
N SER A 84 2.44 -1.67 12.04
CA SER A 84 2.53 -3.10 12.35
C SER A 84 2.49 -3.37 13.85
N VAL A 85 2.87 -2.38 14.66
CA VAL A 85 2.76 -2.42 16.12
C VAL A 85 1.31 -2.21 16.61
N ILE A 86 0.47 -1.55 15.81
CA ILE A 86 -0.90 -1.19 16.20
C ILE A 86 -1.91 -2.24 15.72
N TYR A 87 -1.66 -2.81 14.54
CA TYR A 87 -2.55 -3.79 13.91
C TYR A 87 -1.89 -5.17 13.84
N GLU A 88 -1.79 -5.83 15.00
CA GLU A 88 -1.11 -7.14 15.14
C GLU A 88 -1.78 -8.26 14.30
N ASP A 89 -3.06 -8.10 13.95
CA ASP A 89 -3.85 -9.05 13.13
C ASP A 89 -3.78 -8.78 11.62
N ILE A 90 -3.05 -7.73 11.20
CA ILE A 90 -2.89 -7.31 9.80
C ILE A 90 -1.41 -7.35 9.43
N ALA A 91 -1.08 -8.13 8.40
CA ALA A 91 0.28 -8.17 7.89
C ALA A 91 0.58 -6.94 7.04
N ILE A 92 1.63 -6.20 7.39
CA ILE A 92 2.16 -5.12 6.56
C ILE A 92 3.32 -5.67 5.75
N VAL A 93 3.11 -5.80 4.45
CA VAL A 93 4.07 -6.43 3.53
C VAL A 93 4.59 -5.38 2.57
N SER A 94 5.90 -5.24 2.48
CA SER A 94 6.49 -4.33 1.48
C SER A 94 6.89 -5.14 0.27
N ILE A 95 6.20 -4.93 -0.85
CA ILE A 95 6.48 -5.59 -2.12
C ILE A 95 7.20 -4.62 -3.03
N LEU A 96 8.42 -5.00 -3.40
CA LEU A 96 9.29 -4.15 -4.18
C LEU A 96 9.41 -4.70 -5.58
N ASN A 97 9.11 -3.84 -6.53
CA ASN A 97 9.46 -4.06 -7.91
C ASN A 97 10.84 -3.45 -8.09
N GLU A 98 11.87 -4.25 -8.31
CA GLU A 98 13.21 -3.73 -8.58
C GLU A 98 13.68 -4.16 -9.96
N LYS A 99 14.33 -3.23 -10.66
CA LYS A 99 15.22 -3.53 -11.79
C LYS A 99 16.70 -3.66 -11.36
N ASN A 100 17.00 -3.35 -10.10
CA ASN A 100 18.37 -3.24 -9.55
C ASN A 100 18.69 -4.38 -8.56
N ASP A 101 19.88 -4.33 -7.95
CA ASP A 101 20.43 -5.42 -7.13
C ASP A 101 19.77 -5.52 -5.75
N TRP A 102 18.79 -6.43 -5.64
CA TRP A 102 18.09 -6.82 -4.40
C TRP A 102 19.01 -6.99 -3.18
N ARG A 103 20.26 -7.43 -3.37
CA ARG A 103 21.21 -7.62 -2.26
C ARG A 103 21.58 -6.30 -1.60
N GLN A 104 21.90 -5.29 -2.40
CA GLN A 104 22.27 -3.96 -1.89
C GLN A 104 21.09 -3.32 -1.14
N PHE A 105 19.88 -3.48 -1.68
CA PHE A 105 18.71 -2.93 -1.04
C PHE A 105 18.35 -3.64 0.27
N ARG A 106 18.48 -4.97 0.32
CA ARG A 106 18.34 -5.73 1.56
C ARG A 106 19.27 -5.21 2.64
N GLU A 107 20.53 -4.91 2.32
CA GLU A 107 21.49 -4.35 3.27
C GLU A 107 21.01 -3.00 3.83
N GLN A 108 20.46 -2.13 2.99
CA GLN A 108 19.88 -0.85 3.42
C GLN A 108 18.70 -1.06 4.39
N LEU A 109 17.79 -2.00 4.10
CA LEU A 109 16.66 -2.28 5.00
C LEU A 109 17.11 -2.78 6.37
N LEU A 110 18.13 -3.63 6.40
CA LEU A 110 18.73 -4.13 7.63
C LEU A 110 19.42 -3.00 8.40
N GLU A 111 20.12 -2.09 7.72
CA GLU A 111 20.74 -0.90 8.31
C GLU A 111 19.71 0.04 8.93
N TYR A 112 18.57 0.23 8.27
CA TYR A 112 17.45 1.03 8.80
C TYR A 112 16.65 0.32 9.90
N GLY A 113 16.97 -0.93 10.21
CA GLY A 113 16.31 -1.71 11.26
C GLY A 113 14.82 -1.92 11.01
N ILE A 114 14.39 -1.97 9.75
CA ILE A 114 12.98 -2.08 9.35
C ILE A 114 12.50 -3.52 9.66
N PRO A 115 11.69 -3.73 10.71
CA PRO A 115 11.26 -5.06 11.12
C PRO A 115 9.97 -5.43 10.39
N GLY A 116 10.06 -5.97 9.19
CA GLY A 116 8.88 -6.37 8.43
C GLY A 116 9.17 -7.38 7.33
N GLU A 117 8.12 -8.08 6.90
CA GLU A 117 8.18 -8.93 5.72
C GLU A 117 8.34 -8.05 4.47
N VAL A 118 9.59 -7.92 4.01
CA VAL A 118 9.89 -7.35 2.71
C VAL A 118 10.02 -8.46 1.71
N LEU A 119 9.22 -8.35 0.66
CA LEU A 119 9.14 -9.26 -0.45
C LEU A 119 9.57 -8.55 -1.74
N HIS A 120 10.27 -9.29 -2.58
CA HIS A 120 10.71 -8.81 -3.88
C HIS A 120 9.86 -9.45 -4.98
N ASP A 121 9.33 -8.61 -5.88
CA ASP A 121 8.59 -8.97 -7.10
C ASP A 121 9.47 -8.67 -8.33
N PRO A 122 10.45 -9.55 -8.65
CA PRO A 122 11.50 -9.29 -9.66
C PRO A 122 10.96 -9.10 -11.08
N HIS A 123 9.70 -9.45 -11.32
CA HIS A 123 9.08 -9.38 -12.65
C HIS A 123 7.94 -8.38 -12.73
N ALA A 124 7.74 -7.56 -11.68
CA ALA A 124 6.61 -6.66 -11.55
C ALA A 124 5.27 -7.37 -11.78
N ASN A 125 5.15 -8.64 -11.40
CA ASN A 125 3.96 -9.45 -11.66
C ASN A 125 2.71 -8.83 -11.01
N LEU A 126 2.86 -8.30 -9.79
CA LEU A 126 1.78 -7.61 -9.10
C LEU A 126 1.44 -6.29 -9.80
N GLY A 127 2.45 -5.47 -10.11
CA GLY A 127 2.30 -4.20 -10.81
C GLY A 127 1.63 -4.32 -12.17
N LYS A 128 2.03 -5.31 -12.97
CA LYS A 128 1.45 -5.59 -14.29
C LYS A 128 -0.01 -6.06 -14.19
N LYS A 129 -0.30 -6.98 -13.27
CA LYS A 129 -1.66 -7.54 -13.11
C LYS A 129 -2.67 -6.49 -12.63
N LEU A 130 -2.24 -5.58 -11.76
CA LEU A 130 -3.12 -4.55 -11.20
C LEU A 130 -2.99 -3.20 -11.93
N ALA A 131 -2.18 -3.11 -12.98
CA ALA A 131 -1.86 -1.87 -13.70
C ALA A 131 -1.45 -0.73 -12.74
N LEU A 132 -0.59 -1.05 -11.77
CA LEU A 132 -0.20 -0.11 -10.71
C LEU A 132 0.65 1.02 -11.29
N SER A 133 0.09 2.22 -11.32
CA SER A 133 0.78 3.47 -11.62
C SER A 133 -0.06 4.64 -11.10
N PRO A 134 0.53 5.67 -10.42
CA PRO A 134 1.95 5.88 -10.09
C PRO A 134 2.39 5.23 -8.75
N HIS A 135 3.70 5.08 -8.52
CA HIS A 135 4.30 4.54 -7.27
C HIS A 135 4.75 5.66 -6.29
N PRO A 136 4.81 5.40 -4.96
CA PRO A 136 4.37 4.18 -4.26
C PRO A 136 2.85 4.09 -4.09
N GLN A 137 2.34 2.89 -3.81
CA GLN A 137 0.91 2.64 -3.55
C GLN A 137 0.73 1.71 -2.35
N LEU A 138 -0.39 1.87 -1.64
CA LEU A 138 -0.88 0.91 -0.67
C LEU A 138 -2.02 0.12 -1.27
N LEU A 139 -1.99 -1.18 -1.04
CA LEU A 139 -3.00 -2.12 -1.49
C LEU A 139 -3.55 -2.82 -0.26
N PHE A 140 -4.86 -2.87 -0.12
CA PHE A 140 -5.53 -3.52 1.00
C PHE A 140 -6.14 -4.82 0.53
N PHE A 141 -5.88 -5.90 1.25
CA PHE A 141 -6.40 -7.23 0.95
C PHE A 141 -7.16 -7.79 2.15
N ASP A 142 -8.34 -8.36 1.91
CA ASP A 142 -9.14 -9.03 2.95
C ASP A 142 -8.51 -10.35 3.43
N ARG A 143 -9.12 -11.00 4.43
CA ARG A 143 -8.72 -12.34 4.93
C ARG A 143 -8.71 -13.44 3.85
N HIS A 144 -9.39 -13.21 2.74
CA HIS A 144 -9.45 -14.11 1.60
C HIS A 144 -8.42 -13.74 0.53
N GLN A 145 -7.56 -12.75 0.82
CA GLN A 145 -6.53 -12.19 -0.05
C GLN A 145 -7.07 -11.58 -1.35
N ASN A 146 -8.30 -11.06 -1.31
CA ASN A 146 -8.86 -10.25 -2.40
C ASN A 146 -8.50 -8.80 -2.18
N LEU A 147 -8.10 -8.11 -3.25
CA LEU A 147 -7.88 -6.67 -3.22
C LEU A 147 -9.19 -5.92 -2.94
N VAL A 148 -9.23 -5.12 -1.88
CA VAL A 148 -10.39 -4.30 -1.47
C VAL A 148 -10.21 -2.81 -1.76
N ALA A 149 -8.97 -2.30 -1.70
CA ALA A 149 -8.69 -0.89 -1.95
C ALA A 149 -7.25 -0.67 -2.43
N MET A 150 -7.04 0.45 -3.14
CA MET A 150 -5.73 0.94 -3.53
C MET A 150 -5.63 2.43 -3.19
N VAL A 151 -4.52 2.84 -2.60
CA VAL A 151 -4.29 4.21 -2.15
C VAL A 151 -2.95 4.69 -2.69
N PRO A 152 -2.91 5.75 -3.52
CA PRO A 152 -1.66 6.38 -3.91
C PRO A 152 -0.95 6.99 -2.69
N MET A 153 0.34 6.73 -2.53
CA MET A 153 1.12 7.20 -1.38
C MET A 153 1.63 8.65 -1.50
N THR A 154 1.04 9.41 -2.43
CA THR A 154 1.21 10.87 -2.53
C THR A 154 0.36 11.63 -1.49
N VAL A 155 -0.45 10.91 -0.70
CA VAL A 155 -1.29 11.50 0.36
C VAL A 155 -0.47 11.94 1.58
N ARG A 156 -0.98 12.94 2.30
CA ARG A 156 -0.37 13.43 3.54
C ARG A 156 -0.48 12.38 4.64
N HIS A 157 0.43 12.42 5.61
CA HIS A 157 0.51 11.49 6.73
C HIS A 157 -0.84 11.28 7.44
N GLU A 158 -1.54 12.36 7.82
CA GLU A 158 -2.85 12.25 8.49
C GLU A 158 -3.92 11.52 7.64
N GLN A 159 -3.90 11.71 6.32
CA GLN A 159 -4.84 11.05 5.41
C GLN A 159 -4.52 9.56 5.28
N LEU A 160 -3.23 9.22 5.24
CA LEU A 160 -2.75 7.85 5.26
C LEU A 160 -3.24 7.10 6.51
N TRP A 161 -3.08 7.70 7.69
CA TRP A 161 -3.57 7.13 8.94
C TRP A 161 -5.08 6.88 8.93
N LYS A 162 -5.85 7.86 8.46
CA LYS A 162 -7.30 7.73 8.37
C LYS A 162 -7.71 6.59 7.43
N GLN A 163 -7.06 6.49 6.26
CA GLN A 163 -7.36 5.44 5.29
C GLN A 163 -6.98 4.06 5.80
N ILE A 164 -5.79 3.90 6.40
CA ILE A 164 -5.41 2.63 7.03
C ILE A 164 -6.41 2.24 8.10
N HIS A 165 -6.79 3.17 8.99
CA HIS A 165 -7.75 2.86 10.05
C HIS A 165 -9.13 2.43 9.52
N ILE A 166 -9.65 3.11 8.48
CA ILE A 166 -10.91 2.76 7.83
C ILE A 166 -10.83 1.36 7.24
N TYR A 167 -9.83 1.09 6.41
CA TYR A 167 -9.74 -0.18 5.71
C TYR A 167 -9.34 -1.32 6.64
N ALA A 168 -8.41 -1.12 7.58
CA ALA A 168 -8.02 -2.10 8.59
C ALA A 168 -9.19 -2.54 9.47
N GLY A 169 -10.11 -1.63 9.80
CA GLY A 169 -11.35 -1.99 10.51
C GLY A 169 -12.28 -2.89 9.71
N GLU A 170 -12.22 -2.82 8.38
CA GLU A 170 -13.05 -3.58 7.43
C GLU A 170 -12.43 -4.91 6.95
N LEU A 171 -11.11 -5.10 7.12
CA LEU A 171 -10.43 -6.38 6.82
C LEU A 171 -10.91 -7.49 7.77
#